data_AF-A0A6I9MK44-F1
#
_entry.id   AF-A0A6I9MK44-F1
#
_cell.length_a   1.000
_cell.length_b   1.000
_cell.length_c   1.000
_cell.angle_alpha   90.00
_cell.angle_beta   90.00
_cell.angle_gamma   90.00
#
_symmetry.space_group_name_H-M   'P 1'
#
loop_
_entity.id
_entity.type
_entity.pdbx_description
1 polymer ?
#
loop_
_entity_poly.entity_id
_entity_poly.type
_entity_poly.pdbx_seq_one_letter_code
_entity_poly.pdbx_strand_id
1 'polypeptide(L)'
;MKVVNLKQAILQAWKERWSDYQWAINIKKNFPKGATWDYLNLAEALMEQAMIGPSPNPLILSYLKYAISSQMVSYSSVLTALSKFDDFSRELCVKSLLEIMDMFCHRLSCHGKAEECIGLCRALLGVVVWLLQGCAWYCEKLRELGPSASTEASLRACQERLHTLMNSSKNRALVHIARLEDQGSWSNVEQSVLRVTEGLSSLTNQTLRNKLEESLSLVKGIPMMLSEQSEPTFHPSFPSVHAFIMLEGTMNLTGETQPLVEQLMMIKRMQRVPTPLFVLEIWKACFTGLIESPEGTEELKWTAFTFLK
;
A
#
# COMPACT_ATOMS: atom_id res chain seq x y z
N MET A 1 32.42 -13.76 -4.91
CA MET A 1 31.59 -13.18 -3.81
C MET A 1 30.69 -14.28 -3.28
N LYS A 2 30.79 -14.65 -2.00
CA LYS A 2 29.87 -15.64 -1.41
C LYS A 2 28.48 -15.00 -1.34
N VAL A 3 27.53 -15.53 -2.11
CA VAL A 3 26.11 -15.23 -1.91
C VAL A 3 25.79 -15.72 -0.50
N VAL A 4 25.62 -14.80 0.44
CA VAL A 4 25.24 -15.15 1.81
C VAL A 4 23.85 -15.78 1.73
N ASN A 5 23.73 -17.02 2.22
CA ASN A 5 22.44 -17.68 2.29
C ASN A 5 21.58 -16.95 3.33
N LEU A 6 20.56 -16.23 2.87
CA LEU A 6 19.70 -15.38 3.69
C LEU A 6 19.08 -16.16 4.86
N LYS A 7 18.64 -17.39 4.61
CA LYS A 7 18.08 -18.26 5.66
C LYS A 7 19.10 -18.58 6.74
N GLN A 8 20.35 -18.86 6.37
CA GLN A 8 21.42 -19.08 7.34
C GLN A 8 21.72 -17.82 8.16
N ALA A 9 21.70 -16.64 7.54
CA ALA A 9 21.90 -15.38 8.24
C ALA A 9 20.78 -15.08 9.26
N ILE A 10 19.51 -15.34 8.88
CA ILE A 10 18.37 -15.22 9.79
C ILE A 10 18.48 -16.21 10.96
N LEU A 11 18.83 -17.47 10.69
CA LEU A 11 18.99 -18.50 11.71
C LEU A 11 20.16 -18.20 12.66
N GLN A 12 21.26 -17.63 12.14
CA GLN A 12 22.37 -17.17 12.96
C GLN A 12 21.92 -16.03 13.89
N ALA A 13 21.25 -15.01 13.35
CA ALA A 13 20.73 -13.90 14.15
C ALA A 13 19.74 -14.36 15.23
N TRP A 14 18.91 -15.35 14.91
CA TRP A 14 18.01 -15.96 15.87
C TRP A 14 18.77 -16.75 16.95
N LYS A 15 19.76 -17.57 16.57
CA LYS A 15 20.58 -18.37 17.50
C LYS A 15 21.37 -17.48 18.46
N GLU A 16 21.93 -16.39 17.95
CA GLU A 16 22.70 -15.41 18.72
C GLU A 16 21.83 -14.36 19.42
N ARG A 17 20.49 -14.44 19.25
CA ARG A 17 19.49 -13.53 19.84
C ARG A 17 19.82 -12.05 19.62
N TRP A 18 20.17 -11.69 18.39
CA TRP A 18 20.44 -10.30 18.03
C TRP A 18 19.23 -9.41 18.30
N SER A 19 19.46 -8.17 18.74
CA SER A 19 18.41 -7.16 18.74
C SER A 19 18.05 -6.74 17.31
N ASP A 20 16.88 -6.12 17.10
CA ASP A 20 16.45 -5.64 15.79
C ASP A 20 17.50 -4.75 15.11
N TYR A 21 18.16 -3.88 15.89
CA TYR A 21 19.23 -3.00 15.42
C TYR A 21 20.50 -3.77 15.05
N GLN A 22 20.93 -4.72 15.89
CA GLN A 22 22.08 -5.58 15.59
C GLN A 22 21.85 -6.42 14.34
N TRP A 23 20.65 -6.96 14.19
CA TRP A 23 20.24 -7.71 13.02
C TRP A 23 20.29 -6.84 11.76
N ALA A 24 19.67 -5.66 11.79
CA ALA A 24 19.65 -4.75 10.64
C ALA A 24 21.06 -4.33 10.19
N ILE A 25 21.97 -4.05 11.13
CA ILE A 25 23.37 -3.72 10.79
C ILE A 25 24.07 -4.90 10.14
N ASN A 26 23.96 -6.10 10.73
CA ASN A 26 24.71 -7.26 10.25
C ASN A 26 24.16 -7.77 8.91
N ILE A 27 22.83 -7.75 8.72
CA ILE A 27 22.22 -7.96 7.42
C ILE A 27 22.68 -6.89 6.43
N LYS A 28 22.74 -5.61 6.79
CA LYS A 28 23.24 -4.59 5.85
C LYS A 28 24.72 -4.76 5.47
N LYS A 29 25.56 -5.27 6.37
CA LYS A 29 26.99 -5.52 6.12
C LYS A 29 27.24 -6.71 5.20
N ASN A 30 26.42 -7.74 5.30
CA ASN A 30 26.63 -9.01 4.61
C ASN A 30 26.12 -9.04 3.16
N PHE A 31 25.45 -7.97 2.70
CA PHE A 31 24.78 -7.93 1.41
C PHE A 31 25.41 -6.82 0.52
N PRO A 32 25.56 -7.07 -0.80
CA PRO A 32 26.22 -6.14 -1.70
C PRO A 32 25.46 -4.82 -1.80
N LYS A 33 26.20 -3.71 -1.75
CA LYS A 33 25.68 -2.34 -1.91
C LYS A 33 25.32 -2.13 -3.39
N GLY A 34 24.07 -2.34 -3.78
CA GLY A 34 23.60 -2.09 -5.14
C GLY A 34 22.11 -2.40 -5.38
N ALA A 35 21.41 -1.40 -5.94
CA ALA A 35 20.05 -1.33 -6.49
C ALA A 35 18.90 -1.98 -5.70
N THR A 36 18.17 -1.13 -4.95
CA THR A 36 16.87 -1.36 -4.27
C THR A 36 16.85 -2.34 -3.09
N TRP A 37 16.22 -1.90 -1.99
CA TRP A 37 16.04 -2.69 -0.76
C TRP A 37 15.07 -3.86 -0.91
N ASP A 38 14.38 -3.99 -2.05
CA ASP A 38 13.70 -5.23 -2.45
C ASP A 38 14.72 -6.31 -2.84
N TYR A 39 15.64 -6.59 -1.90
CA TYR A 39 16.49 -7.76 -1.94
C TYR A 39 15.58 -8.98 -2.02
N LEU A 40 15.69 -9.68 -3.15
CA LEU A 40 14.86 -10.82 -3.52
C LEU A 40 14.54 -11.70 -2.31
N ASN A 41 13.26 -11.66 -1.94
CA ASN A 41 12.61 -12.54 -0.97
C ASN A 41 12.99 -12.33 0.50
N LEU A 42 13.47 -11.14 0.92
CA LEU A 42 13.72 -10.88 2.36
C LEU A 42 12.45 -11.01 3.22
N ALA A 43 11.34 -10.40 2.77
CA ALA A 43 10.06 -10.49 3.47
C ALA A 43 9.58 -11.95 3.54
N GLU A 44 9.68 -12.69 2.43
CA GLU A 44 9.32 -14.10 2.35
C GLU A 44 10.20 -14.97 3.27
N ALA A 45 11.52 -14.83 3.23
CA ALA A 45 12.42 -15.62 4.07
C ALA A 45 12.20 -15.35 5.56
N LEU A 46 12.01 -14.09 5.96
CA LEU A 46 11.68 -13.76 7.35
C LEU A 46 10.33 -14.35 7.75
N MET A 47 9.32 -14.27 6.88
CA MET A 47 8.00 -14.82 7.15
C MET A 47 8.03 -16.35 7.26
N GLU A 48 8.63 -17.05 6.29
CA GLU A 48 8.79 -18.51 6.33
C GLU A 48 9.49 -18.96 7.61
N GLN A 49 10.60 -18.32 7.98
CA GLN A 49 11.32 -18.67 9.21
C GLN A 49 10.53 -18.32 10.48
N ALA A 50 9.76 -17.23 10.47
CA ALA A 50 8.88 -16.86 11.56
C ALA A 50 7.73 -17.87 11.74
N MET A 51 7.26 -18.47 10.65
CA MET A 51 6.14 -19.41 10.65
C MET A 51 6.57 -20.88 10.81
N ILE A 52 7.78 -21.18 11.31
CA ILE A 52 8.15 -22.55 11.68
C ILE A 52 7.60 -22.88 13.07
N GLY A 53 6.73 -23.90 13.16
CA GLY A 53 6.15 -24.40 14.41
C GLY A 53 4.69 -23.98 14.64
N PRO A 54 4.05 -24.37 15.75
CA PRO A 54 2.62 -24.12 15.99
C PRO A 54 2.28 -22.65 16.26
N SER A 55 3.26 -21.86 16.71
CA SER A 55 3.12 -20.43 16.99
C SER A 55 4.27 -19.67 16.31
N PRO A 56 4.07 -18.41 15.92
CA PRO A 56 5.08 -17.68 15.18
C PRO A 56 6.24 -17.28 16.09
N ASN A 57 7.47 -17.35 15.57
CA ASN A 57 8.67 -17.00 16.29
C ASN A 57 8.72 -15.47 16.53
N PRO A 58 8.63 -15.01 17.79
CA PRO A 58 8.46 -13.59 18.09
C PRO A 58 9.69 -12.75 17.72
N LEU A 59 10.90 -13.33 17.79
CA LEU A 59 12.14 -12.64 17.46
C LEU A 59 12.29 -12.46 15.94
N ILE A 60 11.97 -13.48 15.15
CA ILE A 60 12.03 -13.34 13.69
C ILE A 60 10.90 -12.42 13.19
N LEU A 61 9.74 -12.45 13.85
CA LEU A 61 8.68 -11.48 13.62
C LEU A 61 9.12 -10.05 13.95
N SER A 62 9.89 -9.81 15.01
CA SER A 62 10.38 -8.45 15.33
C SER A 62 11.31 -7.94 14.23
N TYR A 63 12.16 -8.80 13.66
CA TYR A 63 12.99 -8.44 12.49
C TYR A 63 12.13 -8.05 11.28
N LEU A 64 11.04 -8.77 10.99
CA LEU A 64 10.12 -8.41 9.91
C LEU A 64 9.41 -7.07 10.19
N LYS A 65 8.90 -6.87 11.41
CA LYS A 65 8.28 -5.60 11.83
C LYS A 65 9.26 -4.43 11.69
N TYR A 66 10.51 -4.65 12.07
CA TYR A 66 11.57 -3.66 11.92
C TYR A 66 11.87 -3.38 10.43
N ALA A 67 11.97 -4.42 9.61
CA ALA A 67 12.22 -4.29 8.16
C ALA A 67 11.11 -3.47 7.47
N ILE A 68 9.85 -3.71 7.83
CA ILE A 68 8.69 -2.95 7.34
C ILE A 68 8.79 -1.48 7.77
N SER A 69 9.08 -1.23 9.06
CA SER A 69 9.10 0.12 9.64
C SER A 69 10.26 0.97 9.11
N SER A 70 11.40 0.32 8.82
CA SER A 70 12.60 0.95 8.26
C SER A 70 12.64 0.95 6.73
N GLN A 71 11.56 0.50 6.07
CA GLN A 71 11.44 0.40 4.61
C GLN A 71 12.58 -0.41 3.95
N MET A 72 13.10 -1.42 4.66
CA MET A 72 14.05 -2.39 4.13
C MET A 72 13.36 -3.42 3.21
N VAL A 73 12.03 -3.47 3.18
CA VAL A 73 11.22 -4.30 2.29
C VAL A 73 10.04 -3.49 1.79
N SER A 74 9.62 -3.68 0.54
CA SER A 74 8.40 -3.04 0.01
C SER A 74 7.14 -3.67 0.60
N TYR A 75 6.06 -2.90 0.71
CA TYR A 75 4.76 -3.43 1.10
C TYR A 75 4.25 -4.51 0.13
N SER A 76 4.57 -4.38 -1.16
CA SER A 76 4.25 -5.39 -2.17
C SER A 76 4.90 -6.75 -1.85
N SER A 77 6.19 -6.77 -1.51
CA SER A 77 6.89 -8.01 -1.15
C SER A 77 6.31 -8.66 0.12
N VAL A 78 5.90 -7.86 1.09
CA VAL A 78 5.28 -8.33 2.35
C VAL A 78 3.89 -8.92 2.09
N LEU A 79 3.05 -8.23 1.30
CA LEU A 79 1.73 -8.74 0.89
C LEU A 79 1.86 -10.04 0.08
N THR A 80 2.85 -10.12 -0.82
CA THR A 80 3.13 -11.33 -1.60
C THR A 80 3.52 -12.50 -0.68
N ALA A 81 4.40 -12.26 0.29
CA ALA A 81 4.79 -13.26 1.28
C ALA A 81 3.60 -13.72 2.14
N LEU A 82 2.74 -12.78 2.56
CA LEU A 82 1.50 -13.05 3.30
C LEU A 82 0.59 -14.02 2.55
N SER A 83 0.34 -13.74 1.27
CA SER A 83 -0.59 -14.55 0.46
C SER A 83 -0.13 -15.98 0.20
N LYS A 84 1.14 -16.32 0.49
CA LYS A 84 1.69 -17.67 0.34
C LYS A 84 1.38 -18.58 1.53
N PHE A 85 0.99 -18.03 2.69
CA PHE A 85 0.64 -18.83 3.86
C PHE A 85 -0.75 -19.44 3.68
N ASP A 86 -0.91 -20.76 3.76
CA ASP A 86 -2.19 -21.44 3.47
C ASP A 86 -2.77 -22.23 4.67
N ASP A 87 -1.99 -22.41 5.74
CA ASP A 87 -2.41 -23.17 6.93
C ASP A 87 -3.23 -22.33 7.93
N PHE A 88 -4.49 -22.08 7.61
CA PHE A 88 -5.43 -21.35 8.46
C PHE A 88 -5.77 -22.04 9.80
N SER A 89 -5.39 -23.32 9.96
CA SER A 89 -5.54 -24.04 11.23
C SER A 89 -4.66 -23.47 12.35
N ARG A 90 -3.57 -22.81 11.99
CA ARG A 90 -2.63 -22.17 12.91
C ARG A 90 -3.07 -20.74 13.23
N GLU A 91 -4.12 -20.63 14.04
CA GLU A 91 -4.79 -19.37 14.37
C GLU A 91 -3.85 -18.26 14.89
N LEU A 92 -2.84 -18.60 15.70
CA LEU A 92 -1.86 -17.62 16.20
C LEU A 92 -0.96 -17.04 15.08
N CYS A 93 -0.69 -17.84 14.06
CA CYS A 93 0.11 -17.42 12.91
C CYS A 93 -0.73 -16.49 12.02
N VAL A 94 -1.96 -16.89 11.69
CA VAL A 94 -2.92 -16.04 10.96
C VAL A 94 -3.12 -14.71 11.67
N LYS A 95 -3.34 -14.71 12.99
CA LYS A 95 -3.47 -13.49 13.79
C LYS A 95 -2.25 -12.58 13.66
N SER A 96 -1.04 -13.13 13.79
CA SER A 96 0.19 -12.35 13.67
C SER A 96 0.39 -11.77 12.27
N LEU A 97 0.00 -12.53 11.23
CA LEU A 97 0.02 -12.07 9.84
C LEU A 97 -0.96 -10.90 9.60
N LEU A 98 -2.17 -10.97 10.16
CA LEU A 98 -3.14 -9.87 10.12
C LEU A 98 -2.60 -8.61 10.85
N GLU A 99 -1.95 -8.78 12.00
CA GLU A 99 -1.32 -7.67 12.73
C GLU A 99 -0.18 -7.02 11.92
N ILE A 100 0.58 -7.82 11.16
CA ILE A 100 1.61 -7.29 10.24
C ILE A 100 0.97 -6.42 9.15
N MET A 101 -0.16 -6.85 8.57
CA MET A 101 -0.87 -6.06 7.55
C MET A 101 -1.35 -4.71 8.09
N ASP A 102 -1.85 -4.68 9.33
CA ASP A 102 -2.34 -3.46 9.97
C ASP A 102 -1.26 -2.37 10.09
N MET A 103 0.02 -2.74 10.13
CA MET A 103 1.14 -1.78 10.20
C MET A 103 1.24 -0.85 8.98
N PHE A 104 0.71 -1.26 7.83
CA PHE A 104 0.94 -0.51 6.58
C PHE A 104 -0.23 -0.44 5.60
N CYS A 105 -1.36 -1.11 5.87
CA CYS A 105 -2.52 -1.15 4.96
C CYS A 105 -3.07 0.25 4.58
N HIS A 106 -2.96 1.24 5.49
CA HIS A 106 -3.38 2.62 5.24
C HIS A 106 -2.40 3.42 4.35
N ARG A 107 -1.17 2.93 4.17
CA ARG A 107 -0.09 3.59 3.41
C ARG A 107 0.10 3.05 2.00
N LEU A 108 -0.70 2.07 1.58
CA LEU A 108 -0.63 1.48 0.24
C LEU A 108 -0.85 2.55 -0.83
N SER A 109 0.12 2.75 -1.70
CA SER A 109 0.07 3.77 -2.75
C SER A 109 1.05 3.47 -3.87
N CYS A 110 0.70 3.90 -5.08
CA CYS A 110 1.48 3.70 -6.30
C CYS A 110 2.19 5.00 -6.67
N HIS A 111 3.40 5.23 -6.16
CA HIS A 111 4.23 6.42 -6.47
C HIS A 111 5.55 6.06 -7.19
N GLY A 112 5.76 4.77 -7.48
CA GLY A 112 7.02 4.25 -8.02
C GLY A 112 6.96 3.98 -9.52
N LYS A 113 7.89 3.14 -9.98
CA LYS A 113 7.90 2.68 -11.38
C LYS A 113 6.63 1.88 -11.69
N ALA A 114 6.21 1.88 -12.95
CA ALA A 114 5.04 1.11 -13.40
C ALA A 114 5.08 -0.35 -12.93
N GLU A 115 6.24 -1.01 -13.07
CA GLU A 115 6.44 -2.40 -12.62
C GLU A 115 6.22 -2.60 -11.12
N GLU A 116 6.69 -1.68 -10.27
CA GLU A 116 6.51 -1.75 -8.82
C GLU A 116 5.04 -1.55 -8.44
N CYS A 117 4.36 -0.65 -9.14
CA CYS A 117 2.93 -0.39 -8.98
C CYS A 117 2.09 -1.58 -9.41
N ILE A 118 2.40 -2.22 -10.56
CA ILE A 118 1.75 -3.47 -11.00
C ILE A 118 2.03 -4.60 -10.01
N GLY A 119 3.27 -4.72 -9.52
CA GLY A 119 3.63 -5.66 -8.47
C GLY A 119 2.77 -5.49 -7.23
N LEU A 120 2.56 -4.25 -6.76
CA LEU A 120 1.66 -3.96 -5.65
C LEU A 120 0.20 -4.34 -5.96
N CYS A 121 -0.28 -4.10 -7.18
CA CYS A 121 -1.63 -4.50 -7.59
C CYS A 121 -1.81 -6.02 -7.48
N ARG A 122 -0.87 -6.80 -8.04
CA ARG A 122 -0.86 -8.28 -7.94
C ARG A 122 -0.79 -8.76 -6.50
N ALA A 123 0.09 -8.16 -5.69
CA ALA A 123 0.25 -8.52 -4.28
C ALA A 123 -1.02 -8.23 -3.47
N LEU A 124 -1.68 -7.09 -3.73
CA LEU A 124 -2.95 -6.74 -3.09
C LEU A 124 -4.07 -7.71 -3.48
N LEU A 125 -4.17 -8.07 -4.77
CA LEU A 125 -5.11 -9.11 -5.23
C LEU A 125 -4.86 -10.44 -4.52
N GLY A 126 -3.59 -10.87 -4.43
CA GLY A 126 -3.21 -12.10 -3.71
C GLY A 126 -3.66 -12.09 -2.25
N VAL A 127 -3.51 -10.97 -1.56
CA VAL A 127 -3.96 -10.83 -0.16
C VAL A 127 -5.48 -10.76 -0.04
N VAL A 128 -6.20 -10.18 -1.01
CA VAL A 128 -7.66 -10.24 -1.05
C VAL A 128 -8.14 -11.70 -1.17
N VAL A 129 -7.54 -12.48 -2.07
CA VAL A 129 -7.81 -13.92 -2.19
C VAL A 129 -7.50 -14.64 -0.87
N TRP A 130 -6.34 -14.37 -0.27
CA TRP A 130 -5.94 -14.97 1.00
C TRP A 130 -6.93 -14.69 2.14
N LEU A 131 -7.40 -13.45 2.28
CA LEU A 131 -8.41 -13.08 3.27
C LEU A 131 -9.76 -13.76 3.03
N LEU A 132 -10.18 -13.89 1.76
CA LEU A 132 -11.39 -14.62 1.39
C LEU A 132 -11.27 -16.11 1.70
N GLN A 133 -10.11 -16.72 1.41
CA GLN A 133 -9.82 -18.11 1.76
C GLN A 133 -9.86 -18.33 3.27
N GLY A 134 -9.29 -17.40 4.06
CA GLY A 134 -9.38 -17.44 5.51
C GLY A 134 -10.83 -17.36 6.00
N CYS A 135 -11.62 -16.43 5.44
CA CYS A 135 -13.05 -16.36 5.76
C CYS A 135 -13.78 -17.66 5.43
N ALA A 136 -13.54 -18.24 4.25
CA ALA A 136 -14.15 -19.50 3.84
C ALA A 136 -13.78 -20.64 4.79
N TRP A 137 -12.50 -20.75 5.15
CA TRP A 137 -11.99 -21.76 6.05
C TRP A 137 -12.65 -21.69 7.44
N TYR A 138 -12.77 -20.48 8.02
CA TYR A 138 -13.42 -20.33 9.33
C TYR A 138 -14.94 -20.57 9.27
N CYS A 139 -15.62 -20.21 8.17
CA CYS A 139 -17.02 -20.56 7.96
C CYS A 139 -17.24 -22.08 7.88
N GLU A 140 -16.36 -22.79 7.15
CA GLU A 140 -16.35 -24.24 7.07
C GLU A 140 -16.12 -24.90 8.44
N LYS A 141 -15.13 -24.41 9.19
CA LYS A 141 -14.86 -24.90 10.54
C LYS A 141 -16.05 -24.70 11.49
N LEU A 142 -16.77 -23.57 11.40
CA LEU A 142 -18.01 -23.34 12.15
C LEU A 142 -19.15 -24.27 11.72
N ARG A 143 -19.20 -24.64 10.43
CA ARG A 143 -20.17 -25.59 9.90
C ARG A 143 -19.95 -27.00 10.46
N GLU A 144 -18.69 -27.45 10.53
CA GLU A 144 -18.34 -28.80 10.99
C GLU A 144 -18.39 -28.94 12.52
N LEU A 145 -17.84 -27.98 13.25
CA LEU A 145 -17.69 -28.06 14.71
C LEU A 145 -18.81 -27.36 15.49
N GLY A 146 -19.67 -26.62 14.80
CA GLY A 146 -20.71 -25.79 15.41
C GLY A 146 -20.18 -24.44 15.95
N PRO A 147 -21.03 -23.68 16.66
CA PRO A 147 -20.70 -22.35 17.15
C PRO A 147 -19.49 -22.37 18.09
N SER A 148 -18.45 -21.61 17.75
CA SER A 148 -17.26 -21.43 18.59
C SER A 148 -16.86 -19.96 18.62
N ALA A 149 -16.78 -19.39 19.82
CA ALA A 149 -16.41 -17.99 20.01
C ALA A 149 -14.98 -17.68 19.50
N SER A 150 -14.04 -18.64 19.60
CA SER A 150 -12.68 -18.45 19.08
C SER A 150 -12.66 -18.45 17.56
N THR A 151 -13.38 -19.39 16.92
CA THR A 151 -13.47 -19.47 15.47
C THR A 151 -14.19 -18.24 14.90
N GLU A 152 -15.26 -17.78 15.55
CA GLU A 152 -15.93 -16.52 15.18
C GLU A 152 -15.01 -15.30 15.32
N ALA A 153 -14.16 -15.26 16.34
CA ALA A 153 -13.19 -14.18 16.50
C ALA A 153 -12.15 -14.16 15.37
N SER A 154 -11.65 -15.33 14.97
CA SER A 154 -10.73 -15.46 13.84
C SER A 154 -11.38 -15.09 12.50
N LEU A 155 -12.62 -15.55 12.26
CA LEU A 155 -13.41 -15.13 11.09
C LEU A 155 -13.60 -13.61 11.06
N ARG A 156 -14.00 -13.02 12.19
CA ARG A 156 -14.17 -11.57 12.32
C ARG A 156 -12.87 -10.82 12.04
N ALA A 157 -11.72 -11.33 12.50
CA ALA A 157 -10.43 -10.69 12.25
C ALA A 157 -10.11 -10.63 10.75
N CYS A 158 -10.30 -11.74 10.01
CA CYS A 158 -10.13 -11.76 8.55
C CYS A 158 -11.13 -10.83 7.85
N GLN A 159 -12.41 -10.89 8.24
CA GLN A 159 -13.48 -10.09 7.67
C GLN A 159 -13.22 -8.58 7.84
N GLU A 160 -12.81 -8.14 9.02
CA GLU A 160 -12.53 -6.73 9.30
C GLU A 160 -11.38 -6.18 8.43
N ARG A 161 -10.31 -6.96 8.23
CA ARG A 161 -9.19 -6.54 7.36
C ARG A 161 -9.60 -6.53 5.89
N LEU A 162 -10.39 -7.51 5.45
CA LEU A 162 -10.95 -7.54 4.10
C LEU A 162 -11.83 -6.31 3.85
N HIS A 163 -12.76 -6.03 4.76
CA HIS A 163 -13.64 -4.86 4.65
C HIS A 163 -12.83 -3.57 4.64
N THR A 164 -11.88 -3.40 5.57
CA THR A 164 -11.04 -2.18 5.64
C THR A 164 -10.26 -1.96 4.34
N LEU A 165 -9.68 -3.02 3.77
CA LEU A 165 -8.98 -2.92 2.50
C LEU A 165 -9.92 -2.57 1.35
N MET A 166 -11.08 -3.24 1.26
CA MET A 166 -12.01 -3.11 0.13
C MET A 166 -12.95 -1.92 0.26
N ASN A 167 -13.09 -1.28 1.42
CA ASN A 167 -13.88 -0.07 1.56
C ASN A 167 -13.21 1.15 0.88
N SER A 168 -11.88 1.10 0.72
CA SER A 168 -11.11 2.09 -0.04
C SER A 168 -11.30 1.93 -1.55
N SER A 169 -11.89 2.95 -2.20
CA SER A 169 -12.03 3.00 -3.67
C SER A 169 -10.68 2.86 -4.39
N LYS A 170 -9.64 3.52 -3.86
CA LYS A 170 -8.26 3.38 -4.34
C LYS A 170 -7.81 1.92 -4.34
N ASN A 171 -8.01 1.20 -3.25
CA ASN A 171 -7.56 -0.19 -3.15
C ASN A 171 -8.34 -1.10 -4.10
N ARG A 172 -9.66 -0.90 -4.22
CA ARG A 172 -10.47 -1.63 -5.21
C ARG A 172 -10.01 -1.35 -6.64
N ALA A 173 -9.63 -0.11 -6.96
CA ALA A 173 -9.07 0.24 -8.26
C ALA A 173 -7.71 -0.47 -8.53
N LEU A 174 -6.83 -0.57 -7.52
CA LEU A 174 -5.59 -1.34 -7.64
C LEU A 174 -5.85 -2.83 -7.92
N VAL A 175 -6.82 -3.43 -7.23
CA VAL A 175 -7.25 -4.82 -7.49
C VAL A 175 -7.86 -4.95 -8.88
N HIS A 176 -8.63 -3.96 -9.34
CA HIS A 176 -9.17 -3.93 -10.70
C HIS A 176 -8.05 -3.93 -11.76
N ILE A 177 -7.00 -3.14 -11.56
CA ILE A 177 -5.83 -3.13 -12.45
C ILE A 177 -5.16 -4.51 -12.48
N ALA A 178 -4.96 -5.16 -11.32
CA ALA A 178 -4.39 -6.51 -11.26
C ALA A 178 -5.22 -7.52 -12.08
N ARG A 179 -6.55 -7.45 -11.99
CA ARG A 179 -7.47 -8.28 -12.77
C ARG A 179 -7.30 -8.07 -14.29
N LEU A 180 -7.13 -6.83 -14.73
CA LEU A 180 -6.97 -6.53 -16.16
C LEU A 180 -5.63 -7.04 -16.71
N GLU A 181 -4.62 -7.10 -15.85
CA GLU A 181 -3.27 -7.52 -16.20
C GLU A 181 -3.15 -9.04 -16.31
N ASP A 182 -3.77 -9.81 -15.40
CA ASP A 182 -3.93 -11.25 -15.52
C ASP A 182 -5.39 -11.66 -15.28
N GLN A 183 -6.14 -11.87 -16.36
CA GLN A 183 -7.55 -12.29 -16.27
C GLN A 183 -7.73 -13.65 -15.58
N GLY A 184 -6.72 -14.54 -15.64
CA GLY A 184 -6.76 -15.84 -14.98
C GLY A 184 -6.78 -15.72 -13.47
N SER A 185 -6.07 -14.72 -12.91
CA SER A 185 -5.99 -14.48 -11.47
C SER A 185 -7.34 -14.16 -10.81
N TRP A 186 -8.29 -13.58 -11.55
CA TRP A 186 -9.62 -13.23 -11.02
C TRP A 186 -10.50 -14.45 -10.73
N SER A 187 -10.30 -15.56 -11.45
CA SER A 187 -11.03 -16.80 -11.19
C SER A 187 -10.84 -17.30 -9.76
N ASN A 188 -9.67 -17.08 -9.16
CA ASN A 188 -9.39 -17.42 -7.76
C ASN A 188 -10.21 -16.56 -6.79
N VAL A 189 -10.45 -15.29 -7.11
CA VAL A 189 -11.33 -14.41 -6.33
C VAL A 189 -12.76 -14.93 -6.39
N GLU A 190 -13.26 -15.21 -7.59
CA GLU A 190 -14.63 -15.71 -7.79
C GLU A 190 -14.87 -17.04 -7.06
N GLN A 191 -13.94 -17.99 -7.17
CA GLN A 191 -13.99 -19.24 -6.43
C GLN A 191 -13.98 -19.03 -4.91
N SER A 192 -13.12 -18.13 -4.41
CA SER A 192 -13.04 -17.86 -2.97
C SER A 192 -14.31 -17.17 -2.47
N VAL A 193 -14.85 -16.20 -3.21
CA VAL A 193 -16.13 -15.53 -2.92
C VAL A 193 -17.28 -16.54 -2.88
N LEU A 194 -17.33 -17.49 -3.81
CA LEU A 194 -18.35 -18.54 -3.86
C LEU A 194 -18.28 -19.42 -2.60
N ARG A 195 -17.09 -19.89 -2.22
CA ARG A 195 -16.90 -20.67 -0.99
C ARG A 195 -17.32 -19.92 0.28
N VAL A 196 -16.97 -18.63 0.40
CA VAL A 196 -17.44 -17.82 1.54
C VAL A 196 -18.97 -17.71 1.52
N THR A 197 -19.57 -17.52 0.34
CA THR A 197 -21.03 -17.39 0.19
C THR A 197 -21.76 -18.67 0.61
N GLU A 198 -21.27 -19.85 0.23
CA GLU A 198 -21.81 -21.14 0.67
C GLU A 198 -21.74 -21.29 2.19
N GLY A 199 -20.63 -20.85 2.78
CA GLY A 199 -20.41 -20.82 4.23
C GLY A 199 -21.29 -19.83 5.01
N LEU A 200 -21.93 -18.83 4.37
CA LEU A 200 -22.80 -17.88 5.09
C LEU A 200 -23.99 -18.56 5.76
N SER A 201 -24.47 -19.66 5.19
CA SER A 201 -25.60 -20.43 5.71
C SER A 201 -25.32 -21.09 7.07
N SER A 202 -24.04 -21.36 7.39
CA SER A 202 -23.65 -21.98 8.67
C SER A 202 -23.50 -20.96 9.80
N LEU A 203 -23.52 -19.66 9.50
CA LEU A 203 -23.33 -18.61 10.50
C LEU A 203 -24.65 -18.32 11.23
N THR A 204 -24.66 -18.60 12.54
CA THR A 204 -25.77 -18.24 13.44
C THR A 204 -25.73 -16.76 13.84
N ASN A 205 -24.53 -16.15 13.84
CA ASN A 205 -24.34 -14.75 14.19
C ASN A 205 -24.72 -13.81 13.03
N GLN A 206 -25.95 -13.27 13.08
CA GLN A 206 -26.49 -12.41 12.02
C GLN A 206 -25.65 -11.14 11.78
N THR A 207 -25.08 -10.55 12.82
CA THR A 207 -24.25 -9.34 12.69
C THR A 207 -22.98 -9.63 11.91
N LEU A 208 -22.30 -10.74 12.21
CA LEU A 208 -21.10 -11.15 11.50
C LEU A 208 -21.42 -11.52 10.05
N ARG A 209 -22.53 -12.24 9.83
CA ARG A 209 -23.03 -12.57 8.50
C ARG A 209 -23.26 -11.33 7.64
N ASN A 210 -23.97 -10.32 8.15
CA ASN A 210 -24.24 -9.09 7.42
C ASN A 210 -22.94 -8.35 7.03
N LYS A 211 -21.97 -8.26 7.96
CA LYS A 211 -20.66 -7.63 7.69
C LYS A 211 -19.87 -8.39 6.62
N LEU A 212 -19.97 -9.72 6.62
CA LEU A 212 -19.31 -10.55 5.61
C LEU A 212 -19.99 -10.39 4.25
N GLU A 213 -21.32 -10.36 4.19
CA GLU A 213 -22.10 -10.07 2.97
C GLU A 213 -21.74 -8.69 2.39
N GLU A 214 -21.60 -7.66 3.23
CA GLU A 214 -21.14 -6.32 2.83
C GLU A 214 -19.70 -6.36 2.29
N SER A 215 -18.81 -7.11 2.93
CA SER A 215 -17.42 -7.25 2.45
C SER A 215 -17.39 -7.95 1.08
N LEU A 216 -18.23 -8.96 0.88
CA LEU A 216 -18.35 -9.67 -0.39
C LEU A 216 -18.98 -8.79 -1.48
N SER A 217 -19.94 -7.93 -1.16
CA SER A 217 -20.53 -7.01 -2.13
C SER A 217 -19.51 -6.01 -2.68
N LEU A 218 -18.63 -5.49 -1.81
CA LEU A 218 -17.51 -4.63 -2.21
C LEU A 218 -16.56 -5.34 -3.19
N VAL A 219 -16.21 -6.61 -2.91
CA VAL A 219 -15.34 -7.40 -3.80
C VAL A 219 -16.03 -7.71 -5.13
N LYS A 220 -17.31 -8.12 -5.09
CA LYS A 220 -18.12 -8.41 -6.29
C LYS A 220 -18.33 -7.17 -7.17
N GLY A 221 -18.26 -5.96 -6.60
CA GLY A 221 -18.35 -4.70 -7.34
C GLY A 221 -17.10 -4.32 -8.13
N ILE A 222 -15.93 -4.91 -7.83
CA ILE A 222 -14.63 -4.52 -8.43
C ILE A 222 -14.65 -4.58 -9.97
N PRO A 223 -15.20 -5.61 -10.64
CA PRO A 223 -15.24 -5.65 -12.10
C PRO A 223 -16.01 -4.50 -12.75
N MET A 224 -16.98 -3.90 -12.04
CA MET A 224 -17.86 -2.84 -12.55
C MET A 224 -17.29 -1.43 -12.34
N MET A 225 -16.17 -1.27 -11.64
CA MET A 225 -15.65 0.06 -11.25
C MET A 225 -15.33 1.00 -12.41
N LEU A 226 -14.96 0.50 -13.58
CA LEU A 226 -14.69 1.36 -14.76
C LEU A 226 -15.97 1.92 -15.40
N SER A 227 -17.16 1.49 -14.96
CA SER A 227 -18.42 2.12 -15.34
C SER A 227 -18.77 3.34 -14.49
N GLU A 228 -18.05 3.56 -13.38
CA GLU A 228 -18.14 4.79 -12.61
C GLU A 228 -17.04 5.73 -13.10
N GLN A 229 -17.45 6.73 -13.91
CA GLN A 229 -16.63 7.93 -14.05
C GLN A 229 -16.40 8.44 -12.63
N SER A 230 -15.14 8.48 -12.19
CA SER A 230 -14.77 9.21 -11.00
C SER A 230 -15.33 10.62 -11.18
N GLU A 231 -16.30 11.02 -10.35
CA GLU A 231 -16.54 12.46 -10.19
C GLU A 231 -15.17 13.08 -9.96
N PRO A 232 -14.71 14.02 -10.81
CA PRO A 232 -13.43 14.65 -10.58
C PRO A 232 -13.50 15.18 -9.15
N THR A 233 -12.57 14.72 -8.31
CA THR A 233 -12.39 15.34 -7.00
C THR A 233 -12.28 16.82 -7.30
N PHE A 234 -13.25 17.61 -6.83
CA PHE A 234 -13.24 19.07 -6.92
C PHE A 234 -12.06 19.56 -6.08
N HIS A 235 -10.84 19.37 -6.57
CA HIS A 235 -9.72 20.19 -6.23
C HIS A 235 -9.90 21.43 -7.09
N PRO A 236 -10.31 22.57 -6.53
CA PRO A 236 -10.22 23.82 -7.26
C PRO A 236 -8.75 24.03 -7.60
N SER A 237 -8.37 23.65 -8.82
CA SER A 237 -7.08 23.98 -9.41
C SER A 237 -7.19 25.42 -9.90
N PHE A 238 -6.16 26.23 -9.65
CA PHE A 238 -6.12 27.61 -10.09
C PHE A 238 -5.05 27.75 -11.18
N PRO A 239 -5.30 27.20 -12.38
CA PRO A 239 -4.29 27.10 -13.44
C PRO A 239 -3.79 28.47 -13.90
N SER A 240 -4.57 29.54 -13.69
CA SER A 240 -4.15 30.91 -13.99
C SER A 240 -2.96 31.36 -13.14
N VAL A 241 -2.85 30.91 -11.89
CA VAL A 241 -1.67 31.17 -11.05
C VAL A 241 -0.45 30.48 -11.64
N HIS A 242 -0.59 29.20 -12.01
CA HIS A 242 0.48 28.41 -12.63
C HIS A 242 0.95 29.00 -13.97
N ALA A 243 0.00 29.29 -14.86
CA ALA A 243 0.29 29.85 -16.18
C ALA A 243 1.00 31.21 -16.07
N PHE A 244 0.57 32.06 -15.13
CA PHE A 244 1.13 33.39 -14.97
C PHE A 244 2.55 33.34 -14.38
N ILE A 245 2.81 32.50 -13.36
CA ILE A 245 4.16 32.32 -12.80
C ILE A 245 5.11 31.73 -13.84
N MET A 246 4.64 30.77 -14.64
CA MET A 246 5.45 30.17 -15.69
C MET A 246 5.76 31.15 -16.82
N LEU A 247 4.79 31.98 -17.20
CA LEU A 247 4.99 33.04 -18.20
C LEU A 247 6.02 34.06 -17.72
N GLU A 248 5.87 34.58 -16.50
CA GLU A 248 6.79 35.55 -15.90
C GLU A 248 8.19 34.96 -15.70
N GLY A 249 8.26 33.72 -15.21
CA GLY A 249 9.53 33.01 -15.02
C GLY A 249 10.24 32.66 -16.33
N THR A 250 9.55 32.68 -17.48
CA THR A 250 10.17 32.40 -18.80
C THR A 250 10.49 33.67 -19.57
N MET A 251 9.62 34.68 -19.50
CA MET A 251 9.71 35.90 -20.32
C MET A 251 10.42 37.05 -19.60
N ASN A 252 10.35 37.11 -18.26
CA ASN A 252 10.79 38.26 -17.47
C ASN A 252 11.76 37.83 -16.35
N LEU A 253 12.79 37.05 -16.69
CA LEU A 253 13.80 36.50 -15.76
C LEU A 253 14.49 37.55 -14.87
N THR A 254 14.62 38.79 -15.36
CA THR A 254 15.27 39.91 -14.66
C THR A 254 14.28 41.00 -14.22
N GLY A 255 12.97 40.71 -14.30
CA GLY A 255 11.91 41.65 -13.93
C GLY A 255 11.88 41.93 -12.43
N GLU A 256 11.40 43.11 -12.06
CA GLU A 256 11.12 43.44 -10.67
C GLU A 256 9.99 42.56 -10.13
N THR A 257 10.08 42.13 -8.87
CA THR A 257 9.10 41.22 -8.26
C THR A 257 7.77 41.92 -7.93
N GLN A 258 7.77 43.24 -7.77
CA GLN A 258 6.61 43.99 -7.31
C GLN A 258 5.42 43.94 -8.30
N PRO A 259 5.59 44.18 -9.62
CA PRO A 259 4.52 44.02 -10.61
C PRO A 259 3.90 42.62 -10.63
N LEU A 260 4.73 41.59 -10.50
CA LEU A 260 4.29 40.19 -10.44
C LEU A 260 3.37 39.96 -9.23
N VAL A 261 3.77 40.43 -8.04
CA VAL A 261 2.97 40.28 -6.82
C VAL A 261 1.62 40.98 -6.96
N GLU A 262 1.60 42.18 -7.55
CA GLU A 262 0.36 42.93 -7.79
C GLU A 262 -0.59 42.19 -8.73
N GLN A 263 -0.07 41.63 -9.82
CA GLN A 263 -0.84 40.86 -10.80
C GLN A 263 -1.32 39.51 -10.22
N LEU A 264 -0.48 38.83 -9.43
CA LEU A 264 -0.86 37.63 -8.67
C LEU A 264 -1.98 37.93 -7.67
N MET A 265 -1.89 39.05 -6.95
CA MET A 265 -2.94 39.49 -6.02
C MET A 265 -4.23 39.88 -6.75
N MET A 266 -4.15 40.38 -7.98
CA MET A 266 -5.31 40.61 -8.84
C MET A 266 -5.97 39.28 -9.23
N ILE A 267 -5.21 38.27 -9.66
CA ILE A 267 -5.72 36.92 -9.98
C ILE A 267 -6.42 36.32 -8.75
N LYS A 268 -5.78 36.39 -7.58
CA LYS A 268 -6.36 35.95 -6.30
C LYS A 268 -7.74 36.56 -6.04
N ARG A 269 -7.87 37.87 -6.24
CA ARG A 269 -9.13 38.61 -6.01
C ARG A 269 -10.20 38.26 -7.04
N MET A 270 -9.84 38.22 -8.33
CA MET A 270 -10.79 37.91 -9.41
C MET A 270 -11.35 36.48 -9.29
N GLN A 271 -10.48 35.52 -8.99
CA GLN A 271 -10.87 34.11 -8.86
C GLN A 271 -11.31 33.73 -7.44
N ARG A 272 -11.31 34.69 -6.50
CA ARG A 272 -11.66 34.49 -5.08
C ARG A 272 -10.91 33.31 -4.45
N VAL A 273 -9.62 33.19 -4.76
CA VAL A 273 -8.78 32.09 -4.30
C VAL A 273 -8.53 32.23 -2.79
N PRO A 274 -8.86 31.21 -1.96
CA PRO A 274 -8.51 31.22 -0.54
C PRO A 274 -7.00 31.38 -0.34
N THR A 275 -6.57 32.25 0.58
CA THR A 275 -5.14 32.54 0.82
C THR A 275 -4.27 31.27 0.98
N PRO A 276 -4.66 30.25 1.75
CA PRO A 276 -3.83 29.04 1.90
C PRO A 276 -3.65 28.28 0.59
N LEU A 277 -4.71 28.20 -0.23
CA LEU A 277 -4.64 27.55 -1.55
C LEU A 277 -3.84 28.41 -2.53
N PHE A 278 -3.97 29.73 -2.48
CA PHE A 278 -3.21 30.63 -3.34
C PHE A 278 -1.70 30.45 -3.17
N VAL A 279 -1.21 30.41 -1.92
CA VAL A 279 0.21 30.17 -1.62
C VAL A 279 0.63 28.77 -2.06
N LEU A 280 -0.22 27.76 -1.84
CA LEU A 280 0.04 26.39 -2.29
C LEU A 280 0.19 26.31 -3.82
N GLU A 281 -0.66 26.98 -4.59
CA GLU A 281 -0.59 26.99 -6.05
C GLU A 281 0.66 27.74 -6.56
N ILE A 282 1.07 28.83 -5.88
CA ILE A 282 2.35 29.49 -6.16
C ILE A 282 3.51 28.49 -5.98
N TRP A 283 3.55 27.79 -4.84
CA TRP A 283 4.60 26.81 -4.56
C TRP A 283 4.62 25.67 -5.56
N LYS A 284 3.45 25.11 -5.89
CA LYS A 284 3.34 24.07 -6.90
C LYS A 284 3.87 24.56 -8.25
N ALA A 285 3.48 25.75 -8.69
CA ALA A 285 3.96 26.32 -9.95
C ALA A 285 5.50 26.47 -9.98
N CYS A 286 6.09 26.97 -8.89
CA CYS A 286 7.55 27.08 -8.76
C CYS A 286 8.24 25.72 -8.81
N PHE A 287 7.71 24.71 -8.11
CA PHE A 287 8.29 23.36 -8.13
C PHE A 287 8.12 22.65 -9.46
N THR A 288 6.97 22.82 -10.15
CA THR A 288 6.77 22.29 -11.50
C THR A 288 7.80 22.89 -12.46
N GLY A 289 8.01 24.21 -12.44
CA GLY A 289 9.04 24.85 -13.26
C GLY A 289 10.47 24.37 -12.95
N LEU A 290 10.76 24.01 -11.70
CA LEU A 290 12.06 23.44 -11.30
C LEU A 290 12.26 22.01 -11.84
N ILE A 291 11.21 21.19 -11.81
CA ILE A 291 11.26 19.79 -12.26
C ILE A 291 11.35 19.70 -13.78
N GLU A 292 10.64 20.58 -14.49
CA GLU A 292 10.54 20.56 -15.95
C GLU A 292 11.65 21.36 -16.66
N SER A 293 12.59 21.98 -15.93
CA SER A 293 13.68 22.76 -16.53
C SER A 293 14.63 21.85 -17.35
N PRO A 294 14.86 22.12 -18.64
CA PRO A 294 15.84 21.38 -19.44
C PRO A 294 17.27 21.48 -18.89
N GLU A 295 18.08 20.44 -19.09
CA GLU A 295 19.52 20.47 -18.76
C GLU A 295 20.20 21.67 -19.45
N GLY A 296 20.76 22.60 -18.67
CA GLY A 296 21.39 23.83 -19.15
C GLY A 296 20.67 25.14 -18.78
N THR A 297 19.44 25.09 -18.26
CA THR A 297 18.68 26.28 -17.83
C THR A 297 18.78 26.55 -16.31
N GLU A 298 20.01 26.66 -15.81
CA GLU A 298 20.29 26.91 -14.38
C GLU A 298 19.61 28.19 -13.85
N GLU A 299 19.37 29.18 -14.71
CA GLU A 299 18.70 30.45 -14.39
C GLU A 299 17.21 30.27 -14.00
N LEU A 300 16.52 29.27 -14.57
CA LEU A 300 15.14 28.94 -14.19
C LEU A 300 15.07 28.36 -12.77
N LYS A 301 16.13 27.67 -12.32
CA LYS A 301 16.22 27.17 -10.94
C LYS A 301 16.29 28.31 -9.93
N TRP A 302 17.03 29.38 -10.25
CA TRP A 302 17.08 30.59 -9.41
C TRP A 302 15.74 31.31 -9.34
N THR A 303 15.01 31.34 -10.45
CA THR A 303 13.69 31.97 -10.57
C THR A 303 12.66 31.32 -9.64
N ALA A 304 12.67 29.98 -9.49
CA ALA A 304 11.87 29.28 -8.50
C ALA A 304 12.20 29.68 -7.04
N PHE A 305 13.46 30.00 -6.74
CA PHE A 305 13.89 30.50 -5.42
C PHE A 305 13.56 31.98 -5.19
N THR A 306 13.55 32.80 -6.24
CA THR A 306 13.20 34.23 -6.16
C THR A 306 11.74 34.43 -5.74
N PHE A 307 10.83 33.55 -6.16
CA PHE A 307 9.40 33.63 -5.82
C PHE A 307 9.02 33.03 -4.46
N LEU A 308 9.94 32.30 -3.83
CA LEU A 308 9.74 31.72 -2.49
C LEU A 308 10.27 32.61 -1.36
N LYS A 309 11.00 33.68 -1.66
CA LYS A 309 11.45 34.70 -0.71
C LYS A 309 10.34 35.71 -0.43
#